data_AF-A0A7W9XA23-F1
#
_entry.id   AF-A0A7W9XA23-F1
#
_cell.length_a   1.000
_cell.length_b   1.000
_cell.length_c   1.000
_cell.angle_alpha   90.00
_cell.angle_beta   90.00
_cell.angle_gamma   90.00
#
_symmetry.space_group_name_H-M   'P 1'
#
loop_
_entity.id
_entity.type
_entity.pdbx_description
1 polymer ?
#
loop_
_entity_poly.entity_id
_entity_poly.type
_entity_poly.pdbx_seq_one_letter_code
_entity_poly.pdbx_strand_id
1 'polypeptide(L)'
;MLLTGNGVQYGYVNANSVALCGFVSGTDVYLAGYTVNTLTTSNNIISDAMYEKNNTPVDISTGNVGGVVQSLYVTGNNVYAAGYSYDIQGIFNYATIWLNNVPTLLSKQEASAAQGVFVYQNDVYVCGFESLTNGGTFLATVWKNGVPTHLSTQASSATSIFVNNGDVYVAGTTTNAQGTTNAVYWKNETITNLGADGSSTRAIFVK
;
A
#
# COMPACT_ATOMS: atom_id res chain seq x y z
N MET A 1 24.07 -13.67 -9.69
CA MET A 1 24.86 -12.51 -9.23
C MET A 1 25.41 -11.82 -10.46
N LEU A 2 24.77 -10.75 -10.90
CA LEU A 2 25.22 -9.95 -12.04
C LEU A 2 25.41 -8.51 -11.54
N LEU A 3 26.66 -8.10 -11.45
CA LEU A 3 27.06 -6.70 -11.24
C LEU A 3 26.76 -5.93 -12.53
N THR A 4 26.03 -4.83 -12.46
CA THR A 4 25.99 -3.85 -13.54
C THR A 4 27.21 -2.92 -13.41
N GLY A 5 27.68 -2.37 -14.53
CA GLY A 5 28.96 -1.65 -14.67
C GLY A 5 29.13 -0.36 -13.83
N ASN A 6 28.18 -0.04 -12.96
CA ASN A 6 28.26 1.08 -12.01
C ASN A 6 28.30 0.64 -10.54
N GLY A 7 28.36 -0.67 -10.24
CA GLY A 7 28.50 -1.18 -8.87
C GLY A 7 27.26 -1.02 -7.97
N VAL A 8 26.15 -0.51 -8.50
CA VAL A 8 24.88 -0.40 -7.77
C VAL A 8 24.05 -1.66 -8.01
N GLN A 9 23.97 -2.50 -6.99
CA GLN A 9 23.11 -3.66 -6.95
C GLN A 9 21.71 -3.18 -6.54
N TYR A 10 20.67 -3.57 -7.29
CA TYR A 10 19.26 -3.35 -6.91
C TYR A 10 18.69 -4.64 -6.30
N GLY A 11 17.70 -4.54 -5.40
CA GLY A 11 17.02 -5.69 -4.75
C GLY A 11 17.24 -5.81 -3.23
N TYR A 12 16.50 -6.69 -2.56
CA TYR A 12 16.51 -6.85 -1.09
C TYR A 12 17.79 -7.45 -0.51
N VAL A 13 18.75 -7.79 -1.37
CA VAL A 13 20.06 -8.32 -0.99
C VAL A 13 21.04 -7.22 -0.56
N ASN A 14 20.63 -5.94 -0.59
CA ASN A 14 21.47 -4.79 -0.22
C ASN A 14 21.18 -4.24 1.17
N ALA A 15 22.18 -3.57 1.77
CA ALA A 15 22.18 -3.07 3.14
C ALA A 15 21.14 -1.97 3.47
N ASN A 16 20.27 -1.57 2.54
CA ASN A 16 19.32 -0.46 2.70
C ASN A 16 17.93 -0.76 2.13
N SER A 17 17.59 -2.03 1.93
CA SER A 17 16.33 -2.45 1.32
C SER A 17 15.47 -3.23 2.32
N VAL A 18 14.17 -2.92 2.37
CA VAL A 18 13.21 -3.53 3.30
C VAL A 18 12.07 -4.15 2.49
N ALA A 19 11.94 -5.48 2.58
CA ALA A 19 10.78 -6.19 2.06
C ALA A 19 9.64 -6.11 3.09
N LEU A 20 8.49 -5.58 2.68
CA LEU A 20 7.30 -5.40 3.50
C LEU A 20 6.21 -6.43 3.19
N CYS A 21 6.18 -6.95 1.96
CA CYS A 21 5.20 -7.94 1.55
C CYS A 21 5.80 -8.95 0.57
N GLY A 22 5.07 -10.06 0.39
CA GLY A 22 5.39 -11.07 -0.60
C GLY A 22 4.14 -11.69 -1.19
N PHE A 23 4.29 -12.25 -2.38
CA PHE A 23 3.22 -12.95 -3.09
C PHE A 23 3.81 -14.14 -3.86
N VAL A 24 3.07 -15.25 -3.92
CA VAL A 24 3.45 -16.44 -4.68
C VAL A 24 2.40 -16.70 -5.75
N SER A 25 2.82 -16.78 -7.02
CA SER A 25 1.96 -17.09 -8.17
C SER A 25 2.56 -18.25 -8.95
N GLY A 26 1.98 -19.45 -8.79
CA GLY A 26 2.55 -20.67 -9.36
C GLY A 26 3.95 -20.93 -8.80
N THR A 27 4.97 -20.91 -9.65
CA THR A 27 6.39 -21.06 -9.27
C THR A 27 7.09 -19.73 -9.00
N ASP A 28 6.44 -18.61 -9.29
CA ASP A 28 7.04 -17.28 -9.16
C ASP A 28 6.84 -16.73 -7.74
N VAL A 29 7.93 -16.29 -7.13
CA VAL A 29 7.94 -15.60 -5.83
C VAL A 29 8.23 -14.13 -6.05
N TYR A 30 7.40 -13.30 -5.42
CA TYR A 30 7.51 -11.85 -5.45
C TYR A 30 7.73 -11.35 -4.03
N LEU A 31 8.66 -10.41 -3.85
CA LEU A 31 8.82 -9.63 -2.63
C LEU A 31 8.80 -8.15 -2.99
N ALA A 32 8.16 -7.31 -2.18
CA ALA A 32 8.10 -5.87 -2.43
C ALA A 32 8.14 -5.05 -1.15
N GLY A 33 8.40 -3.76 -1.30
CA GLY A 33 8.83 -2.86 -0.24
C GLY A 33 9.57 -1.66 -0.82
N TYR A 34 10.72 -1.34 -0.26
CA TYR A 34 11.48 -0.16 -0.66
C TYR A 34 12.99 -0.29 -0.49
N THR A 35 13.74 0.58 -1.16
CA THR A 35 15.18 0.80 -0.94
C THR A 35 15.41 2.25 -0.53
N VAL A 36 16.17 2.50 0.54
CA VAL A 36 16.51 3.87 0.96
C VAL A 36 17.44 4.49 -0.07
N ASN A 37 17.03 5.61 -0.66
CA ASN A 37 17.82 6.37 -1.61
C ASN A 37 18.61 7.45 -0.85
N THR A 38 19.94 7.38 -0.88
CA THR A 38 20.82 8.35 -0.22
C THR A 38 21.16 9.56 -1.10
N LEU A 39 20.64 9.61 -2.34
CA LEU A 39 20.90 10.65 -3.33
C LEU A 39 19.64 11.50 -3.51
N THR A 40 19.40 12.45 -2.59
CA THR A 40 18.21 13.31 -2.66
C THR A 40 18.61 14.75 -2.98
N THR A 41 17.90 15.37 -3.92
CA THR A 41 18.06 16.78 -4.32
C THR A 41 17.50 17.75 -3.28
N SER A 42 16.66 17.24 -2.37
CA SER A 42 16.20 17.88 -1.14
C SER A 42 16.83 17.18 0.07
N ASN A 43 16.97 17.85 1.20
CA ASN A 43 17.52 17.26 2.45
C ASN A 43 16.64 16.12 3.05
N ASN A 44 15.61 15.66 2.33
CA ASN A 44 14.71 14.59 2.76
C ASN A 44 15.14 13.28 2.13
N ILE A 45 15.46 12.28 2.95
CA ILE A 45 15.75 10.93 2.51
C ILE A 45 14.44 10.31 1.99
N ILE A 46 14.38 10.02 0.68
CA ILE A 46 13.27 9.28 0.07
C ILE A 46 13.67 7.82 -0.13
N SER A 47 12.69 6.96 -0.29
CA SER A 47 12.89 5.57 -0.67
C SER A 47 12.41 5.33 -2.08
N ASP A 48 13.01 4.39 -2.80
CA ASP A 48 12.55 3.92 -4.10
C ASP A 48 11.61 2.73 -3.90
N ALA A 49 10.47 2.74 -4.59
CA ALA A 49 9.49 1.66 -4.56
C ALA A 49 10.00 0.49 -5.42
N MET A 50 10.15 -0.68 -4.82
CA MET A 50 10.76 -1.83 -5.49
C MET A 50 9.91 -3.08 -5.30
N TYR A 51 10.04 -4.00 -6.26
CA TYR A 51 9.77 -5.42 -6.02
C TYR A 51 10.84 -6.29 -6.67
N GLU A 52 10.90 -7.57 -6.31
CA GLU A 52 11.69 -8.57 -7.02
C GLU A 52 10.80 -9.73 -7.45
N LYS A 53 11.12 -10.32 -8.60
CA LYS A 53 10.52 -11.57 -9.10
C LYS A 53 11.62 -12.61 -9.22
N ASN A 54 11.57 -13.69 -8.45
CA ASN A 54 12.58 -14.76 -8.44
C ASN A 54 14.03 -14.22 -8.37
N ASN A 55 14.31 -13.34 -7.40
CA ASN A 55 15.59 -12.66 -7.22
C ASN A 55 16.00 -11.68 -8.34
N THR A 56 15.07 -11.35 -9.25
CA THR A 56 15.28 -10.31 -10.26
C THR A 56 14.61 -9.02 -9.79
N PRO A 57 15.37 -7.99 -9.38
CA PRO A 57 14.83 -6.74 -8.88
C PRO A 57 14.21 -5.89 -10.00
N VAL A 58 13.16 -5.16 -9.65
CA VAL A 58 12.44 -4.23 -10.52
C VAL A 58 12.16 -2.95 -9.72
N ASP A 59 12.66 -1.82 -10.22
CA ASP A 59 12.32 -0.50 -9.72
C ASP A 59 11.00 -0.04 -10.37
N ILE A 60 10.04 0.34 -9.54
CA ILE A 60 8.73 0.82 -9.97
C ILE A 60 8.45 2.25 -9.48
N SER A 61 9.47 2.96 -9.01
CA SER A 61 9.35 4.33 -8.53
C SER A 61 8.73 5.26 -9.57
N THR A 62 7.96 6.25 -9.10
CA THR A 62 7.27 7.21 -9.96
C THR A 62 8.24 8.32 -10.41
N GLY A 63 9.16 8.00 -11.33
CA GLY A 63 10.24 8.92 -11.70
C GLY A 63 11.15 9.26 -10.51
N ASN A 64 11.68 10.48 -10.45
CA ASN A 64 12.64 10.93 -9.41
C ASN A 64 12.05 11.12 -8.00
N VAL A 65 10.86 10.56 -7.73
CA VAL A 65 10.06 10.91 -6.56
C VAL A 65 9.96 9.75 -5.56
N GLY A 66 10.40 8.54 -5.93
CA GLY A 66 10.44 7.40 -5.02
C GLY A 66 9.05 6.91 -4.56
N GLY A 67 9.03 5.96 -3.64
CA GLY A 67 7.85 5.45 -2.96
C GLY A 67 8.13 4.23 -2.08
N VAL A 68 7.06 3.59 -1.63
CA VAL A 68 7.06 2.35 -0.86
C VAL A 68 5.91 1.46 -1.34
N VAL A 69 6.18 0.17 -1.52
CA VAL A 69 5.16 -0.86 -1.75
C VAL A 69 4.79 -1.54 -0.43
N GLN A 70 3.51 -1.52 -0.07
CA GLN A 70 2.98 -2.16 1.14
C GLN A 70 2.31 -3.52 0.84
N SER A 71 1.80 -3.71 -0.38
CA SER A 71 1.05 -4.90 -0.75
C SER A 71 1.25 -5.28 -2.21
N LEU A 72 1.20 -6.58 -2.48
CA LEU A 72 1.22 -7.17 -3.81
C LEU A 72 0.02 -8.07 -4.03
N TYR A 73 -0.48 -8.07 -5.26
CA TYR A 73 -1.38 -9.10 -5.77
C TYR A 73 -0.97 -9.45 -7.20
N VAL A 74 -0.82 -10.74 -7.50
CA VAL A 74 -0.43 -11.22 -8.83
C VAL A 74 -1.50 -12.13 -9.39
N THR A 75 -1.98 -11.82 -10.59
CA THR A 75 -2.94 -12.67 -11.32
C THR A 75 -2.64 -12.67 -12.82
N GLY A 76 -2.58 -13.86 -13.42
CA GLY A 76 -2.09 -14.02 -14.78
C GLY A 76 -0.70 -13.41 -14.95
N ASN A 77 -0.58 -12.49 -15.91
CA ASN A 77 0.66 -11.75 -16.17
C ASN A 77 0.74 -10.39 -15.47
N ASN A 78 -0.27 -10.02 -14.67
CA ASN A 78 -0.35 -8.71 -14.05
C ASN A 78 0.17 -8.74 -12.62
N VAL A 79 1.05 -7.78 -12.32
CA VAL A 79 1.53 -7.47 -10.97
C VAL A 79 0.89 -6.16 -10.53
N TYR A 80 0.06 -6.24 -9.49
CA TYR A 80 -0.52 -5.09 -8.82
C TYR A 80 0.27 -4.85 -7.54
N ALA A 81 0.92 -3.69 -7.45
CA ALA A 81 1.57 -3.23 -6.23
C ALA A 81 0.78 -2.04 -5.68
N ALA A 82 0.60 -1.97 -4.37
CA ALA A 82 -0.08 -0.87 -3.71
C ALA A 82 0.74 -0.33 -2.55
N GLY A 83 0.73 0.99 -2.37
CA GLY A 83 1.54 1.67 -1.38
C GLY A 83 1.41 3.18 -1.50
N TYR A 84 2.54 3.89 -1.50
CA TYR A 84 2.54 5.34 -1.71
C TYR A 84 3.79 5.83 -2.46
N SER A 85 3.64 6.91 -3.22
CA SER A 85 4.75 7.68 -3.79
C SER A 85 4.87 9.02 -3.07
N TYR A 86 6.03 9.69 -3.17
CA TYR A 86 6.18 11.04 -2.60
C TYR A 86 5.74 12.13 -3.60
N ASP A 87 5.70 13.40 -3.16
CA ASP A 87 5.81 14.56 -4.05
C ASP A 87 7.29 14.85 -4.38
N ILE A 88 7.52 15.72 -5.36
CA ILE A 88 8.88 16.06 -5.85
C ILE A 88 9.83 16.57 -4.76
N GLN A 89 9.30 17.10 -3.64
CA GLN A 89 10.10 17.58 -2.52
C GLN A 89 10.38 16.48 -1.47
N GLY A 90 9.71 15.34 -1.57
CA GLY A 90 9.82 14.23 -0.61
C GLY A 90 9.12 14.49 0.71
N ILE A 91 8.14 15.39 0.75
CA ILE A 91 7.45 15.87 1.96
C ILE A 91 6.16 15.09 2.20
N PHE A 92 5.36 14.91 1.16
CA PHE A 92 4.04 14.31 1.26
C PHE A 92 3.98 13.00 0.50
N ASN A 93 3.30 12.02 1.08
CA ASN A 93 2.98 10.77 0.43
C ASN A 93 1.57 10.79 -0.17
N TYR A 94 1.43 10.12 -1.32
CA TYR A 94 0.18 9.93 -2.04
C TYR A 94 -0.08 8.45 -2.23
N ALA A 95 -1.31 8.00 -1.96
CA ALA A 95 -1.72 6.62 -2.19
C ALA A 95 -1.57 6.29 -3.68
N THR A 96 -0.82 5.23 -3.98
CA THR A 96 -0.45 4.88 -5.35
C THR A 96 -0.65 3.38 -5.56
N ILE A 97 -1.17 3.04 -6.74
CA ILE A 97 -1.15 1.67 -7.27
C ILE A 97 -0.23 1.63 -8.49
N TRP A 98 0.57 0.58 -8.60
CA TRP A 98 1.36 0.29 -9.79
C TRP A 98 0.82 -0.98 -10.44
N LEU A 99 0.44 -0.88 -11.72
CA LEU A 99 0.12 -2.03 -12.56
C LEU A 99 1.25 -2.22 -13.55
N ASN A 100 1.97 -3.34 -13.45
CA ASN A 100 3.10 -3.66 -14.32
C ASN A 100 4.07 -2.46 -14.45
N ASN A 101 4.46 -1.91 -13.30
CA ASN A 101 5.40 -0.79 -13.15
C ASN A 101 4.83 0.59 -13.55
N VAL A 102 3.58 0.66 -14.01
CA VAL A 102 2.92 1.92 -14.36
C VAL A 102 2.16 2.46 -13.14
N PRO A 103 2.58 3.60 -12.57
CA PRO A 103 1.90 4.18 -11.41
C PRO A 103 0.59 4.87 -11.79
N THR A 104 -0.36 4.83 -10.86
CA THR A 104 -1.59 5.61 -10.87
C THR A 104 -1.84 6.11 -9.45
N LEU A 105 -1.97 7.42 -9.29
CA LEU A 105 -2.39 8.02 -8.02
C LEU A 105 -3.84 7.64 -7.74
N LEU A 106 -4.08 7.08 -6.56
CA LEU A 106 -5.42 6.77 -6.04
C LEU A 106 -6.03 7.98 -5.34
N SER A 107 -5.19 8.87 -4.80
CA SER A 107 -5.59 10.10 -4.14
C SER A 107 -4.90 11.32 -4.72
N LYS A 108 -5.59 12.47 -4.67
CA LYS A 108 -4.98 13.79 -4.84
C LYS A 108 -4.66 14.46 -3.50
N GLN A 109 -5.09 13.86 -2.38
CA GLN A 109 -4.85 14.41 -1.06
C GLN A 109 -3.45 14.06 -0.58
N GLU A 110 -2.78 15.07 -0.03
CA GLU A 110 -1.53 14.89 0.71
C GLU A 110 -1.75 13.95 1.90
N ALA A 111 -0.70 13.23 2.29
CA ALA A 111 -0.74 12.27 3.41
C ALA A 111 -1.80 11.17 3.20
N SER A 112 -1.72 10.47 2.07
CA SER A 112 -2.52 9.29 1.76
C SER A 112 -1.64 8.08 1.47
N ALA A 113 -2.10 6.88 1.83
CA ALA A 113 -1.36 5.65 1.55
C ALA A 113 -2.31 4.49 1.28
N ALA A 114 -1.96 3.65 0.31
CA ALA A 114 -2.54 2.33 0.16
C ALA A 114 -1.78 1.30 1.02
N GLN A 115 -2.51 0.34 1.57
CA GLN A 115 -2.01 -0.67 2.52
C GLN A 115 -2.29 -2.09 2.03
N GLY A 116 -3.36 -2.32 1.27
CA GLY A 116 -3.72 -3.63 0.76
C GLY A 116 -4.29 -3.55 -0.65
N VAL A 117 -3.99 -4.55 -1.48
CA VAL A 117 -4.61 -4.72 -2.80
C VAL A 117 -5.15 -6.13 -2.97
N PHE A 118 -6.31 -6.25 -3.59
CA PHE A 118 -6.93 -7.50 -3.98
C PHE A 118 -7.60 -7.35 -5.35
N VAL A 119 -7.48 -8.36 -6.21
CA VAL A 119 -8.14 -8.36 -7.52
C VAL A 119 -9.16 -9.48 -7.55
N TYR A 120 -10.42 -9.12 -7.81
CA TYR A 120 -11.52 -10.06 -7.95
C TYR A 120 -12.15 -9.89 -9.32
N GLN A 121 -12.08 -10.95 -10.14
CA GLN A 121 -12.45 -10.91 -11.55
C GLN A 121 -11.65 -9.81 -12.28
N ASN A 122 -12.31 -8.74 -12.74
CA ASN A 122 -11.70 -7.62 -13.44
C ASN A 122 -11.59 -6.35 -12.57
N ASP A 123 -12.11 -6.39 -11.35
CA ASP A 123 -12.13 -5.25 -10.44
C ASP A 123 -10.91 -5.29 -9.52
N VAL A 124 -10.24 -4.13 -9.41
CA VAL A 124 -9.10 -3.91 -8.51
C VAL A 124 -9.59 -3.16 -7.29
N TYR A 125 -9.40 -3.77 -6.12
CA TYR A 125 -9.77 -3.21 -4.84
C TYR A 125 -8.50 -2.87 -4.07
N VAL A 126 -8.37 -1.62 -3.66
CA VAL A 126 -7.26 -1.17 -2.82
C VAL A 126 -7.85 -0.61 -1.53
N CYS A 127 -7.22 -0.88 -0.39
CA CYS A 127 -7.59 -0.23 0.88
C CYS A 127 -6.41 0.55 1.46
N GLY A 128 -6.71 1.52 2.31
CA GLY A 128 -5.71 2.34 2.98
C GLY A 128 -6.36 3.51 3.70
N PHE A 129 -5.75 4.69 3.62
CA PHE A 129 -6.29 5.90 4.21
C PHE A 129 -6.02 7.15 3.37
N GLU A 130 -6.87 8.16 3.54
CA GLU A 130 -6.70 9.51 3.00
C GLU A 130 -6.92 10.57 4.09
N SER A 131 -6.12 11.63 4.07
CA SER A 131 -6.37 12.84 4.85
C SER A 131 -7.27 13.78 4.06
N LEU A 132 -8.52 14.00 4.50
CA LEU A 132 -9.48 14.84 3.73
C LEU A 132 -9.19 16.35 3.77
N THR A 133 -8.31 16.78 4.66
CA THR A 133 -7.76 18.13 4.73
C THR A 133 -6.25 18.02 5.01
N ASN A 134 -5.46 19.04 4.66
CA ASN A 134 -4.01 19.00 4.91
C ASN A 134 -3.70 18.82 6.40
N GLY A 135 -3.12 17.67 6.76
CA GLY A 135 -2.84 17.29 8.15
C GLY A 135 -4.08 16.98 9.01
N GLY A 136 -5.22 16.74 8.36
CA GLY A 136 -6.52 16.53 8.98
C GLY A 136 -6.76 15.10 9.47
N THR A 137 -8.05 14.75 9.54
CA THR A 137 -8.49 13.41 9.93
C THR A 137 -8.22 12.41 8.81
N PHE A 138 -7.42 11.38 9.10
CA PHE A 138 -7.27 10.22 8.24
C PHE A 138 -8.54 9.37 8.29
N LEU A 139 -9.09 9.06 7.12
CA LEU A 139 -10.23 8.15 6.99
C LEU A 139 -9.79 6.89 6.27
N ALA A 140 -10.24 5.74 6.76
CA ALA A 140 -10.12 4.48 6.07
C ALA A 140 -10.85 4.58 4.72
N THR A 141 -10.13 4.29 3.64
CA THR A 141 -10.62 4.43 2.27
C THR A 141 -10.44 3.12 1.51
N VAL A 142 -11.44 2.77 0.70
CA VAL A 142 -11.34 1.75 -0.35
C VAL A 142 -11.38 2.45 -1.69
N TRP A 143 -10.45 2.11 -2.58
CA TRP A 143 -10.51 2.50 -3.98
C TRP A 143 -10.88 1.28 -4.81
N LYS A 144 -12.05 1.34 -5.45
CA LYS A 144 -12.45 0.35 -6.45
C LYS A 144 -12.16 0.93 -7.84
N ASN A 145 -11.23 0.33 -8.57
CA ASN A 145 -10.78 0.83 -9.88
C ASN A 145 -10.41 2.33 -9.84
N GLY A 146 -9.74 2.75 -8.77
CA GLY A 146 -9.34 4.15 -8.55
C GLY A 146 -10.43 5.07 -7.99
N VAL A 147 -11.68 4.61 -7.83
CA VAL A 147 -12.77 5.42 -7.25
C VAL A 147 -12.80 5.25 -5.73
N PRO A 148 -12.58 6.31 -4.94
CA PRO A 148 -12.53 6.24 -3.49
C PRO A 148 -13.93 6.09 -2.85
N THR A 149 -13.98 5.39 -1.73
CA THR A 149 -15.12 5.30 -0.81
C THR A 149 -14.58 5.30 0.62
N HIS A 150 -15.02 6.25 1.44
CA HIS A 150 -14.62 6.32 2.85
C HIS A 150 -15.50 5.42 3.71
N LEU A 151 -14.87 4.60 4.55
CA LEU A 151 -15.53 3.58 5.36
C LEU A 151 -16.04 4.11 6.72
N SER A 152 -15.70 5.37 7.05
CA SER A 152 -16.00 5.99 8.33
C SER A 152 -16.01 7.51 8.19
N THR A 153 -16.72 8.18 9.10
CA THR A 153 -16.65 9.64 9.30
C THR A 153 -15.72 10.03 10.45
N GLN A 154 -15.28 9.05 11.24
CA GLN A 154 -14.31 9.21 12.33
C GLN A 154 -12.91 8.79 11.87
N ALA A 155 -11.88 9.28 12.58
CA ALA A 155 -10.50 8.92 12.31
C ALA A 155 -10.35 7.40 12.24
N SER A 156 -9.75 6.92 11.16
CA SER A 156 -9.70 5.50 10.84
C SER A 156 -8.62 5.18 9.83
N SER A 157 -8.23 3.90 9.76
CA SER A 157 -7.25 3.40 8.80
C SER A 157 -7.60 1.98 8.39
N ALA A 158 -7.57 1.67 7.09
CA ALA A 158 -7.71 0.30 6.59
C ALA A 158 -6.33 -0.33 6.37
N THR A 159 -6.15 -1.55 6.85
CA THR A 159 -4.86 -2.26 6.88
C THR A 159 -4.81 -3.46 5.93
N SER A 160 -5.96 -4.06 5.60
CA SER A 160 -6.01 -5.24 4.74
C SER A 160 -7.38 -5.35 4.08
N ILE A 161 -7.40 -5.91 2.86
CA ILE A 161 -8.62 -6.10 2.07
C ILE A 161 -8.65 -7.51 1.48
N PHE A 162 -9.83 -8.10 1.45
CA PHE A 162 -10.11 -9.39 0.81
C PHE A 162 -11.48 -9.34 0.15
N VAL A 163 -11.63 -9.95 -1.02
CA VAL A 163 -12.93 -10.02 -1.71
C VAL A 163 -13.30 -11.48 -1.92
N ASN A 164 -14.49 -11.87 -1.44
CA ASN A 164 -15.02 -13.22 -1.60
C ASN A 164 -16.42 -13.17 -2.19
N ASN A 165 -16.63 -13.78 -3.35
CA ASN A 165 -17.96 -13.85 -4.00
C ASN A 165 -18.66 -12.48 -4.12
N GLY A 166 -17.88 -11.42 -4.37
CA GLY A 166 -18.38 -10.05 -4.48
C GLY A 166 -18.50 -9.28 -3.16
N ASP A 167 -18.44 -9.96 -2.01
CA ASP A 167 -18.38 -9.29 -0.71
C ASP A 167 -16.97 -8.77 -0.46
N VAL A 168 -16.87 -7.48 -0.12
CA VAL A 168 -15.61 -6.79 0.19
C VAL A 168 -15.43 -6.72 1.69
N TYR A 169 -14.36 -7.34 2.18
CA TYR A 169 -13.97 -7.38 3.58
C TYR A 169 -12.73 -6.53 3.78
N VAL A 170 -12.77 -5.60 4.72
CA VAL A 170 -11.66 -4.69 5.03
C VAL A 170 -11.38 -4.75 6.51
N ALA A 171 -10.14 -5.04 6.91
CA ALA A 171 -9.70 -4.90 8.29
C ALA A 171 -9.11 -3.50 8.51
N GLY A 172 -9.23 -2.99 9.73
CA GLY A 172 -8.54 -1.79 10.13
C GLY A 172 -8.86 -1.33 11.55
N THR A 173 -8.76 -0.03 11.74
CA THR A 173 -9.04 0.62 13.02
C THR A 173 -9.93 1.84 12.86
N THR A 174 -10.69 2.16 13.91
CA THR A 174 -11.37 3.45 14.08
C THR A 174 -11.01 4.05 15.41
N THR A 175 -11.12 5.36 15.53
CA THR A 175 -10.95 6.09 16.79
C THR A 175 -12.32 6.56 17.27
N ASN A 176 -12.67 6.24 18.52
CA ASN A 176 -13.93 6.69 19.13
C ASN A 176 -13.88 8.17 19.59
N ALA A 177 -15.00 8.68 20.10
CA ALA A 177 -15.10 10.07 20.57
C ALA A 177 -14.14 10.42 21.72
N GLN A 178 -13.64 9.42 22.45
CA GLN A 178 -12.67 9.55 23.54
C GLN A 178 -11.22 9.52 23.03
N GLY A 179 -10.99 9.41 21.72
CA GLY A 179 -9.66 9.33 21.13
C GLY A 179 -9.02 7.95 21.21
N THR A 180 -9.79 6.91 21.54
CA THR A 180 -9.26 5.54 21.66
C THR A 180 -9.46 4.73 20.39
N THR A 181 -8.39 4.07 19.95
CA THR A 181 -8.36 3.20 18.77
C THR A 181 -9.02 1.85 19.06
N ASN A 182 -9.86 1.39 18.13
CA ASN A 182 -10.57 0.13 18.19
C ASN A 182 -10.32 -0.71 16.94
N ALA A 183 -10.14 -2.01 17.12
CA ALA A 183 -10.08 -2.99 16.06
C ALA A 183 -11.46 -3.15 15.41
N VAL A 184 -11.52 -3.01 14.09
CA VAL A 184 -12.76 -3.19 13.33
C VAL A 184 -12.51 -3.99 12.06
N TYR A 185 -13.59 -4.49 11.48
CA TYR A 185 -13.64 -4.77 10.06
C TYR A 185 -14.89 -4.17 9.43
N TRP A 186 -14.84 -3.92 8.14
CA TRP A 186 -15.98 -3.55 7.32
C TRP A 186 -16.31 -4.69 6.37
N LYS A 187 -17.59 -5.01 6.23
CA LYS A 187 -18.12 -5.83 5.15
C LYS A 187 -19.06 -4.97 4.32
N ASN A 188 -18.73 -4.73 3.05
CA ASN A 188 -19.50 -3.84 2.17
C ASN A 188 -19.87 -2.53 2.87
N GLU A 189 -18.85 -1.81 3.34
CA GLU A 189 -18.95 -0.53 4.08
C GLU A 189 -19.62 -0.61 5.48
N THR A 190 -20.19 -1.76 5.85
CA THR A 190 -20.80 -1.96 7.16
C THR A 190 -19.76 -2.36 8.20
N ILE A 191 -19.54 -1.49 9.18
CA ILE A 191 -18.54 -1.66 10.24
C ILE A 191 -18.98 -2.68 11.31
N THR A 192 -18.03 -3.46 11.80
CA THR A 192 -18.17 -4.34 12.97
C THR A 192 -16.97 -4.16 13.88
N ASN A 193 -17.22 -3.91 15.17
CA ASN A 193 -16.17 -3.81 16.20
C ASN A 193 -15.72 -5.21 16.63
N LEU A 194 -14.41 -5.41 16.76
CA LEU A 194 -13.80 -6.72 17.01
C LEU A 194 -13.19 -6.89 18.40
N GLY A 195 -13.02 -5.82 19.17
CA GLY A 195 -12.34 -5.91 20.46
C GLY A 195 -12.65 -4.74 21.37
N ALA A 196 -12.06 -4.79 22.56
CA ALA A 196 -12.09 -3.70 23.52
C ALA A 196 -11.23 -2.51 23.04
N ASP A 197 -11.42 -1.38 23.71
CA ASP A 197 -10.63 -0.16 23.55
C ASP A 197 -9.11 -0.45 23.58
N GLY A 198 -8.39 0.08 22.59
CA GLY A 198 -6.94 -0.12 22.41
C GLY A 198 -6.56 -1.30 21.52
N SER A 199 -7.53 -1.94 20.85
CA SER A 199 -7.27 -3.07 19.94
C SER A 199 -6.90 -2.64 18.51
N SER A 200 -6.21 -3.51 17.76
CA SER A 200 -5.88 -3.29 16.34
C SER A 200 -6.08 -4.56 15.51
N THR A 201 -6.42 -4.38 14.22
CA THR A 201 -6.41 -5.46 13.23
C THR A 201 -5.37 -5.20 12.13
N ARG A 202 -4.74 -6.27 11.65
CA ARG A 202 -3.65 -6.20 10.67
C ARG A 202 -3.93 -6.92 9.36
N ALA A 203 -4.80 -7.92 9.37
CA ALA A 203 -5.06 -8.77 8.21
C ALA A 203 -6.50 -9.30 8.23
N ILE A 204 -7.07 -9.48 7.04
CA ILE A 204 -8.33 -10.20 6.84
C ILE A 204 -8.18 -11.14 5.64
N PHE A 205 -8.74 -12.34 5.78
CA PHE A 205 -8.86 -13.31 4.71
C PHE A 205 -10.11 -14.16 4.94
N VAL A 206 -10.67 -14.72 3.87
CA VAL A 206 -11.77 -15.68 3.97
C VAL A 206 -11.23 -17.06 3.60
N LYS A 207 -11.65 -18.08 4.36
CA LYS A 207 -11.22 -19.48 4.20
C LYS A 207 -11.96 -20.17 3.05
#